data_AF-A0A6I7N675-F1
#
_entry.id   AF-A0A6I7N675-F1
#
_cell.length_a   1.000
_cell.length_b   1.000
_cell.length_c   1.000
_cell.angle_alpha   90.00
_cell.angle_beta   90.00
_cell.angle_gamma   90.00
#
_symmetry.space_group_name_H-M   'P 1'
#
loop_
_entity.id
_entity.type
_entity.pdbx_description
1 polymer ?
#
loop_
_entity_poly.entity_id
_entity_poly.type
_entity_poly.pdbx_seq_one_letter_code
_entity_poly.pdbx_strand_id
1 'polypeptide(L)'
;MSCDRNGDDDPEPQKTPAELATEDLTGGSSQVWTLEGGGSVVRDNRSETANYSGFELTFAANQDSRTYTTVNNNDLFDSNGNWSFVGDNLDKITLSGSRPAANQEISFTRTGGDLRLQFTIPMPSNARVEAVAGSYTFNLKRKQ
;
A
#
# COMPACT_ATOMS: atom_id res chain seq x y z
N MET A 1 33.81 15.70 47.47
CA MET A 1 33.42 14.27 47.40
C MET A 1 31.91 14.18 47.46
N SER A 2 31.38 13.14 46.82
CA SER A 2 29.99 12.67 46.78
C SER A 2 29.13 13.21 45.63
N CYS A 3 28.91 12.26 44.73
CA CYS A 3 28.11 12.20 43.52
C CYS A 3 26.64 11.93 43.86
N ASP A 4 25.72 12.48 43.06
CA ASP A 4 24.43 11.85 42.79
C ASP A 4 24.11 12.00 41.29
N ARG A 5 24.34 10.92 40.55
CA ARG A 5 23.80 10.68 39.21
C ARG A 5 22.31 10.39 39.34
N ASN A 6 21.47 11.19 38.70
CA ASN A 6 20.08 10.87 38.35
C ASN A 6 19.83 11.62 37.05
N GLY A 7 19.36 11.07 35.95
CA GLY A 7 18.99 9.72 35.55
C GLY A 7 18.80 9.81 34.04
N ASP A 8 19.08 8.71 33.34
CA ASP A 8 18.79 8.54 31.92
C ASP A 8 17.28 8.79 31.64
N ASP A 9 16.96 9.99 31.16
CA ASP A 9 15.77 10.27 30.35
C ASP A 9 16.25 10.37 28.90
N ASP A 10 16.72 9.26 28.35
CA ASP A 10 16.81 9.12 26.90
C ASP A 10 15.35 8.98 26.44
N PRO A 11 14.75 9.97 25.74
CA PRO A 11 13.40 9.78 25.23
C PRO A 11 13.45 8.56 24.33
N GLU A 12 12.72 7.48 24.69
CA GLU A 12 12.53 6.35 23.80
C GLU A 12 12.23 6.89 22.40
N PRO A 13 12.89 6.40 21.34
CA PRO A 13 12.70 6.92 19.99
C PRO A 13 11.20 6.90 19.67
N GLN A 14 10.56 8.07 19.76
CA GLN A 14 9.15 8.19 19.42
C GLN A 14 9.07 7.97 17.92
N LYS A 15 8.58 6.80 17.52
CA LYS A 15 8.34 6.48 16.12
C LYS A 15 7.55 7.62 15.51
N THR A 16 8.09 8.17 14.44
CA THR A 16 7.43 9.20 13.66
C THR A 16 6.08 8.66 13.16
N PRO A 17 5.09 9.53 12.91
CA PRO A 17 3.82 9.09 12.34
C PRO A 17 3.99 8.29 11.03
N ALA A 18 5.02 8.61 10.24
CA ALA A 18 5.36 7.88 9.03
C ALA A 18 5.85 6.45 9.30
N GLU A 19 6.62 6.25 10.37
CA GLU A 19 7.04 4.91 10.82
C GLU A 19 5.83 4.11 11.30
N LEU A 20 4.92 4.72 12.06
CA LEU A 20 3.68 4.06 12.50
C LEU A 20 2.79 3.64 11.30
N ALA A 21 2.58 4.53 10.34
CA ALA A 21 1.81 4.22 9.13
C ALA A 21 2.49 3.13 8.27
N THR A 22 3.83 3.12 8.26
CA THR A 22 4.60 2.08 7.58
C THR A 22 4.46 0.74 8.28
N GLU A 23 4.63 0.69 9.60
CA GLU A 23 4.43 -0.52 10.40
C GLU A 23 3.00 -1.03 10.29
N ASP A 24 2.03 -0.13 10.18
CA ASP A 24 0.63 -0.49 9.98
C ASP A 24 0.40 -1.16 8.62
N LEU A 25 1.03 -0.67 7.56
CA LEU A 25 0.96 -1.27 6.22
C LEU A 25 1.74 -2.58 6.09
N THR A 26 2.90 -2.69 6.75
CA THR A 26 3.84 -3.82 6.59
C THR A 26 3.80 -4.83 7.73
N GLY A 27 2.98 -4.60 8.76
CA GLY A 27 2.99 -5.42 9.97
C GLY A 27 4.33 -5.41 10.71
N GLY A 28 5.17 -4.39 10.47
CA GLY A 28 6.50 -4.22 11.05
C GLY A 28 7.66 -4.47 10.08
N SER A 29 7.53 -5.37 9.11
CA SER A 29 8.61 -5.62 8.13
C SER A 29 8.08 -5.93 6.74
N SER A 30 7.23 -6.95 6.62
CA SER A 30 6.57 -7.33 5.37
C SER A 30 5.20 -7.90 5.66
N GLN A 31 4.18 -7.41 4.95
CA GLN A 31 2.81 -7.90 5.04
C GLN A 31 2.26 -8.19 3.66
N VAL A 32 1.71 -9.40 3.52
CA VAL A 32 0.98 -9.82 2.33
C VAL A 32 -0.51 -9.50 2.51
N TRP A 33 -1.07 -8.81 1.54
CA TRP A 33 -2.48 -8.46 1.41
C TRP A 33 -3.05 -9.19 0.21
N THR A 34 -4.18 -9.87 0.36
CA THR A 34 -4.75 -10.71 -0.69
C THR A 34 -6.25 -10.48 -0.83
N LEU A 35 -6.81 -10.85 -1.99
CA LEU A 35 -8.27 -10.90 -2.16
C LEU A 35 -8.88 -12.17 -1.55
N GLU A 36 -8.08 -13.20 -1.31
CA GLU A 36 -8.53 -14.42 -0.66
C GLU A 36 -9.04 -14.12 0.76
N GLY A 37 -10.08 -14.83 1.22
CA GLY A 37 -10.68 -14.59 2.54
C GLY A 37 -11.71 -13.44 2.58
N GLY A 38 -12.27 -13.06 1.44
CA GLY A 38 -13.38 -12.11 1.35
C GLY A 38 -12.99 -10.69 0.91
N GLY A 39 -11.86 -10.56 0.23
CA GLY A 39 -11.52 -9.33 -0.49
C GLY A 39 -12.35 -9.16 -1.77
N SER A 40 -12.32 -7.96 -2.33
CA SER A 40 -13.04 -7.63 -3.57
C SER A 40 -12.33 -6.53 -4.35
N VAL A 41 -12.50 -6.53 -5.66
CA VAL A 41 -12.06 -5.45 -6.54
C VAL A 41 -13.28 -4.87 -7.24
N VAL A 42 -13.44 -3.56 -7.12
CA VAL A 42 -14.49 -2.79 -7.79
C VAL A 42 -13.83 -1.74 -8.68
N ARG A 43 -14.27 -1.67 -9.93
CA ARG A 43 -13.89 -0.62 -10.88
C ARG A 43 -15.14 0.07 -11.41
N ASP A 44 -15.25 1.38 -11.23
CA ASP A 44 -16.40 2.18 -11.70
C ASP A 44 -17.75 1.54 -11.30
N ASN A 45 -17.87 1.11 -10.04
CA ASN A 45 -19.02 0.38 -9.48
C ASN A 45 -19.32 -0.99 -10.11
N ARG A 46 -18.40 -1.57 -10.88
CA ARG A 46 -18.48 -2.94 -11.40
C ARG A 46 -17.51 -3.85 -10.65
N SER A 47 -17.95 -5.05 -10.28
CA SER A 47 -17.05 -6.03 -9.66
C SER A 47 -16.10 -6.57 -10.72
N GLU A 48 -14.82 -6.33 -10.53
CA GLU A 48 -13.72 -6.88 -11.34
C GLU A 48 -12.99 -8.00 -10.58
N THR A 49 -13.49 -8.37 -9.39
CA THR A 49 -12.84 -9.35 -8.47
C THR A 49 -12.39 -10.63 -9.17
N ALA A 50 -13.20 -11.16 -10.10
CA ALA A 50 -12.86 -12.37 -10.85
C ALA A 50 -11.61 -12.23 -11.73
N ASN A 51 -11.33 -11.02 -12.25
CA ASN A 51 -10.15 -10.74 -13.07
C ASN A 51 -8.87 -10.60 -12.25
N TYR A 52 -9.00 -10.47 -10.92
CA TYR A 52 -7.88 -10.38 -9.97
C TYR A 52 -7.86 -11.61 -9.05
N SER A 53 -8.46 -12.74 -9.44
CA SER A 53 -8.46 -13.96 -8.62
C SER A 53 -7.02 -14.36 -8.26
N GLY A 54 -6.75 -14.60 -6.97
CA GLY A 54 -5.40 -14.86 -6.48
C GLY A 54 -4.47 -13.63 -6.45
N PHE A 55 -5.01 -12.40 -6.50
CA PHE A 55 -4.21 -11.19 -6.33
C PHE A 55 -3.58 -11.15 -4.95
N GLU A 56 -2.29 -10.82 -4.95
CA GLU A 56 -1.52 -10.58 -3.73
C GLU A 56 -0.70 -9.31 -3.91
N LEU A 57 -0.64 -8.51 -2.85
CA LEU A 57 0.15 -7.31 -2.72
C LEU A 57 0.94 -7.42 -1.44
N THR A 58 2.25 -7.54 -1.57
CA THR A 58 3.17 -7.56 -0.45
C THR A 58 3.75 -6.17 -0.28
N PHE A 59 3.50 -5.53 0.85
CA PHE A 59 4.21 -4.32 1.25
C PHE A 59 5.33 -4.70 2.19
N ALA A 60 6.55 -4.32 1.83
CA ALA A 60 7.72 -4.45 2.68
C ALA A 60 8.35 -3.08 2.92
N ALA A 61 8.85 -2.88 4.13
CA ALA A 61 9.60 -1.69 4.49
C ALA A 61 10.68 -2.04 5.51
N ASN A 62 11.81 -1.37 5.37
CA ASN A 62 12.87 -1.31 6.34
C ASN A 62 13.24 0.17 6.57
N GLN A 63 14.25 0.44 7.39
CA GLN A 63 14.62 1.81 7.80
C GLN A 63 14.94 2.72 6.61
N ASP A 64 15.46 2.18 5.50
CA ASP A 64 15.95 2.98 4.38
C ASP A 64 15.18 2.77 3.07
N SER A 65 14.34 1.73 2.98
CA SER A 65 13.68 1.34 1.73
C SER A 65 12.30 0.76 1.95
N ARG A 66 11.43 1.08 1.00
CA ARG A 66 10.04 0.64 0.95
C ARG A 66 9.80 0.01 -0.40
N THR A 67 9.45 -1.26 -0.41
CA THR A 67 9.25 -2.05 -1.62
C THR A 67 7.88 -2.69 -1.61
N TYR A 68 7.33 -2.92 -2.79
CA TYR A 68 6.11 -3.66 -2.96
C TYR A 68 6.30 -4.74 -4.01
N THR A 69 5.49 -5.79 -3.93
CA THR A 69 5.44 -6.87 -4.92
C THR A 69 4.00 -7.24 -5.15
N THR A 70 3.62 -7.49 -6.40
CA THR A 70 2.27 -7.92 -6.74
C THR A 70 2.26 -9.21 -7.53
N VAL A 71 1.21 -10.00 -7.33
CA VAL A 71 0.93 -11.26 -8.03
C VAL A 71 -0.50 -11.21 -8.57
N ASN A 72 -0.76 -11.78 -9.75
CA ASN A 72 -2.07 -11.78 -10.42
C ASN A 72 -2.70 -10.37 -10.51
N ASN A 73 -1.85 -9.38 -10.83
CA ASN A 73 -2.20 -7.97 -10.90
C ASN A 73 -2.90 -7.55 -12.21
N ASN A 74 -3.13 -8.50 -13.12
CA ASN A 74 -3.77 -8.30 -14.42
C ASN A 74 -3.22 -7.09 -15.22
N ASP A 75 -1.88 -6.91 -15.20
CA ASP A 75 -1.15 -5.80 -15.83
C ASP A 75 -1.47 -4.40 -15.29
N LEU A 76 -2.24 -4.28 -14.19
CA LEU A 76 -2.61 -3.01 -13.56
C LEU A 76 -1.45 -2.40 -12.77
N PHE A 77 -0.70 -3.26 -12.07
CA PHE A 77 0.45 -2.92 -11.24
C PHE A 77 1.72 -3.56 -11.80
N ASP A 78 2.88 -2.98 -11.54
CA ASP A 78 4.14 -3.64 -11.81
C ASP A 78 4.31 -4.83 -10.84
N SER A 79 4.99 -5.89 -11.29
CA SER A 79 5.23 -7.08 -10.47
C SER A 79 6.01 -6.75 -9.19
N ASN A 80 6.84 -5.71 -9.21
CA ASN A 80 7.54 -5.17 -8.05
C ASN A 80 7.95 -3.72 -8.28
N GLY A 81 8.23 -3.02 -7.19
CA GLY A 81 8.75 -1.66 -7.22
C GLY A 81 8.92 -1.10 -5.81
N ASN A 82 9.00 0.22 -5.71
CA ASN A 82 9.05 0.99 -4.47
C ASN A 82 7.71 1.68 -4.19
N TRP A 83 7.44 1.97 -2.93
CA TRP A 83 6.29 2.77 -2.56
C TRP A 83 6.68 3.89 -1.59
N SER A 84 5.97 5.01 -1.64
CA SER A 84 6.25 6.19 -0.81
C SER A 84 4.95 6.88 -0.43
N PHE A 85 4.93 7.59 0.70
CA PHE A 85 3.79 8.44 1.04
C PHE A 85 3.69 9.65 0.09
N VAL A 86 2.47 10.13 -0.12
CA VAL A 86 2.21 11.28 -0.99
C VAL A 86 2.41 12.58 -0.21
N GLY A 87 3.62 13.14 -0.29
CA GLY A 87 3.99 14.33 0.49
C GLY A 87 3.89 14.04 1.98
N ASP A 88 3.18 14.89 2.71
CA ASP A 88 2.93 14.71 4.15
C ASP A 88 1.71 13.83 4.46
N ASN A 89 1.00 13.34 3.43
CA ASN A 89 -0.21 12.52 3.62
C ASN A 89 0.19 11.07 3.87
N LEU A 90 0.08 10.65 5.13
CA LEU A 90 0.37 9.28 5.55
C LEU A 90 -0.75 8.29 5.25
N ASP A 91 -1.89 8.76 4.72
CA ASP A 91 -3.02 7.92 4.30
C ASP A 91 -3.02 7.67 2.78
N LYS A 92 -2.01 8.17 2.07
CA LYS A 92 -1.85 8.02 0.64
C LYS A 92 -0.45 7.56 0.29
N ILE A 93 -0.35 6.61 -0.63
CA ILE A 93 0.92 6.14 -1.18
C ILE A 93 0.94 6.26 -2.70
N THR A 94 2.13 6.37 -3.26
CA THR A 94 2.40 6.14 -4.68
C THR A 94 3.23 4.88 -4.83
N LEU A 95 2.98 4.13 -5.91
CA LEU A 95 3.77 2.97 -6.29
C LEU A 95 4.64 3.34 -7.48
N SER A 96 5.94 3.14 -7.41
CA SER A 96 6.82 3.35 -8.56
C SER A 96 6.58 2.26 -9.60
N GLY A 97 6.75 2.58 -10.88
CA GLY A 97 6.62 1.59 -11.95
C GLY A 97 6.25 2.20 -13.29
N SER A 98 5.84 1.34 -14.20
CA SER A 98 5.48 1.66 -15.59
C SER A 98 4.03 1.32 -15.94
N ARG A 99 3.34 0.57 -15.08
CA ARG A 99 1.96 0.16 -15.28
C ARG A 99 0.96 1.27 -14.94
N PRO A 100 -0.31 1.16 -15.35
CA PRO A 100 -1.30 2.22 -15.20
C PRO A 100 -1.53 2.70 -13.76
N ALA A 101 -1.45 1.82 -12.76
CA ALA A 101 -1.58 2.21 -11.35
C ALA A 101 -0.28 2.80 -10.77
N ALA A 102 0.85 2.71 -11.48
CA ALA A 102 2.09 3.31 -11.03
C ALA A 102 2.03 4.84 -11.09
N ASN A 103 2.71 5.48 -10.15
CA ASN A 103 2.76 6.93 -9.93
C ASN A 103 1.39 7.58 -9.71
N GLN A 104 0.35 6.79 -9.45
CA GLN A 104 -0.95 7.29 -9.05
C GLN A 104 -1.01 7.47 -7.53
N GLU A 105 -1.79 8.44 -7.08
CA GLU A 105 -2.12 8.57 -5.65
C GLU A 105 -3.10 7.46 -5.26
N ILE A 106 -2.65 6.57 -4.39
CA ILE A 106 -3.46 5.49 -3.83
C ILE A 106 -3.77 5.84 -2.38
N SER A 107 -5.02 6.20 -2.14
CA SER A 107 -5.52 6.34 -0.78
C SER A 107 -5.66 4.94 -0.18
N PHE A 108 -5.12 4.74 1.01
CA PHE A 108 -5.25 3.48 1.70
C PHE A 108 -5.90 3.68 3.07
N THR A 109 -6.65 2.68 3.51
CA THR A 109 -7.25 2.68 4.84
C THR A 109 -7.17 1.27 5.39
N ARG A 110 -6.50 1.11 6.52
CA ARG A 110 -6.45 -0.15 7.22
C ARG A 110 -7.48 -0.18 8.34
N THR A 111 -8.17 -1.30 8.50
CA THR A 111 -9.07 -1.53 9.63
C THR A 111 -8.87 -2.95 10.13
N GLY A 112 -8.02 -3.09 11.16
CA GLY A 112 -7.67 -4.40 11.72
C GLY A 112 -6.94 -5.31 10.71
N GLY A 113 -7.64 -6.34 10.23
CA GLY A 113 -7.15 -7.29 9.22
C GLY A 113 -7.49 -6.93 7.78
N ASP A 114 -8.10 -5.76 7.55
CA ASP A 114 -8.58 -5.33 6.24
C ASP A 114 -7.78 -4.13 5.75
N LEU A 115 -7.47 -4.12 4.45
CA LEU A 115 -6.81 -3.00 3.78
C LEU A 115 -7.64 -2.61 2.57
N ARG A 116 -8.14 -1.37 2.56
CA ARG A 116 -8.82 -0.79 1.40
C ARG A 116 -7.86 0.13 0.67
N LEU A 117 -7.64 -0.11 -0.62
CA LEU A 117 -6.92 0.78 -1.52
C LEU A 117 -7.90 1.41 -2.49
N GLN A 118 -7.82 2.72 -2.67
CA GLN A 118 -8.66 3.48 -3.58
C GLN A 118 -7.81 4.44 -4.39
N PHE A 119 -7.93 4.36 -5.71
CA PHE A 119 -7.19 5.17 -6.65
C PHE A 119 -7.96 5.30 -7.95
N THR A 120 -7.59 6.30 -8.75
CA THR A 120 -8.19 6.51 -10.06
C THR A 120 -7.08 6.53 -11.10
N ILE A 121 -7.25 5.73 -12.15
CA ILE A 121 -6.37 5.76 -13.31
C ILE A 121 -7.01 6.72 -14.31
N PRO A 122 -6.37 7.86 -14.62
CA PRO A 122 -6.89 8.78 -15.61
C PRO A 122 -6.91 8.09 -16.97
N MET A 123 -7.93 8.36 -17.77
CA MET A 123 -8.02 7.86 -19.15
C MET A 123 -6.99 8.63 -19.99
N PRO A 124 -5.87 8.02 -20.42
CA PRO A 124 -4.96 8.73 -21.29
C PRO A 124 -5.53 8.73 -22.71
N SER A 125 -5.08 9.66 -23.53
CA SER A 125 -5.44 9.81 -24.94
C SER A 125 -5.03 8.64 -25.85
N ASN A 126 -4.43 7.57 -25.29
CA ASN A 126 -3.94 6.41 -26.02
C ASN A 126 -4.87 5.20 -25.80
N ALA A 127 -5.50 4.75 -26.88
CA ALA A 127 -6.58 3.74 -26.92
C ALA A 127 -6.34 2.38 -26.19
N ARG A 128 -5.09 2.01 -25.86
CA ARG A 128 -4.81 0.76 -25.13
C ARG A 128 -5.06 0.86 -23.62
N VAL A 129 -4.92 2.05 -23.04
CA VAL A 129 -5.11 2.25 -21.58
C VAL A 129 -6.58 2.55 -21.26
N GLU A 130 -7.39 2.89 -22.26
CA GLU A 130 -8.84 3.07 -22.11
C GLU A 130 -9.53 1.85 -21.47
N ALA A 131 -9.01 0.64 -21.68
CA ALA A 131 -9.56 -0.58 -21.10
C ALA A 131 -9.38 -0.69 -19.57
N VAL A 132 -8.36 -0.03 -19.01
CA VAL A 132 -7.97 -0.09 -17.57
C VAL A 132 -8.05 1.28 -16.87
N ALA A 133 -8.52 2.31 -17.58
CA ALA A 133 -8.90 3.56 -16.95
C ALA A 133 -10.15 3.35 -16.08
N GLY A 134 -10.26 4.16 -15.02
CA GLY A 134 -11.40 4.10 -14.10
C GLY A 134 -11.01 4.32 -12.64
N SER A 135 -12.03 4.35 -11.79
CA SER A 135 -11.85 4.43 -10.34
C SER A 135 -11.86 3.02 -9.75
N TYR A 136 -10.77 2.65 -9.10
CA TYR A 136 -10.55 1.34 -8.51
C TYR A 136 -10.70 1.39 -7.00
N THR A 137 -11.29 0.34 -6.45
CA THR A 137 -11.31 0.06 -5.01
C THR A 137 -10.95 -1.40 -4.81
N PHE A 138 -9.79 -1.64 -4.21
CA PHE A 138 -9.35 -2.97 -3.78
C PHE A 138 -9.59 -3.09 -2.29
N ASN A 139 -10.49 -3.98 -1.90
CA ASN A 139 -10.65 -4.41 -0.53
C ASN A 139 -9.84 -5.69 -0.35
N LEU A 140 -8.72 -5.60 0.34
CA LEU A 140 -7.79 -6.68 0.58
C LEU A 140 -7.90 -7.14 2.04
N LYS A 141 -7.55 -8.40 2.26
CA LYS A 141 -7.46 -9.04 3.55
C LYS A 141 -6.01 -9.33 3.87
N ARG A 142 -5.66 -9.21 5.14
CA ARG A 142 -4.36 -9.61 5.65
C ARG A 142 -4.22 -11.11 5.48
N LYS A 143 -3.24 -11.56 4.70
CA LYS A 143 -2.90 -12.98 4.61
C LYS A 143 -2.26 -13.38 5.94
N GLN A 144 -2.88 -14.35 6.63
CA GLN A 144 -2.36 -14.93 7.86
C GLN A 144 -1.34 -16.01 7.56
#